data_AF-X1S523-F1
#
_entry.id   AF-X1S523-F1
#
_cell.length_a   1.000
_cell.length_b   1.000
_cell.length_c   1.000
_cell.angle_alpha   90.00
_cell.angle_beta   90.00
_cell.angle_gamma   90.00
#
_symmetry.space_group_name_H-M   'P 1'
#
loop_
_entity.id
_entity.type
_entity.pdbx_description
1 polymer ?
#
loop_
_entity_poly.entity_id
_entity_poly.type
_entity_poly.pdbx_seq_one_letter_code
_entity_poly.pdbx_strand_id
1 'polypeptide(L)'
;DILKHFQREFPSLEDFKAKWIVINNGIYTARFLKNLANAGDKLRNTLNISKEYFIFGSFGRFMPEKGFNYIIEATDILRRKENPSLNFFILAVGSGDYEREYKRDVEGKDLLHLFRFMPFSPNVADLMKGCDTILMPCIVST
;
A
#
# COMPACT_ATOMS: atom_id res chain seq x y z
N ASP A 1 -2.20 20.47 -8.79
CA ASP A 1 -0.96 21.28 -8.82
C ASP A 1 -0.75 21.87 -7.43
N ILE A 2 0.26 21.39 -6.71
CA ILE A 2 0.50 21.72 -5.29
C ILE A 2 0.77 23.22 -5.10
N LEU A 3 1.43 23.86 -6.09
CA LEU A 3 1.72 25.29 -6.06
C LEU A 3 0.44 26.13 -6.07
N LYS A 4 -0.52 25.78 -6.92
CA LYS A 4 -1.81 26.48 -7.00
C LYS A 4 -2.63 26.36 -5.71
N HIS A 5 -2.61 25.18 -5.08
CA HIS A 5 -3.31 24.98 -3.81
C HIS A 5 -2.66 25.80 -2.68
N PHE A 6 -1.33 25.80 -2.61
CA PHE A 6 -0.60 26.56 -1.59
C PHE A 6 -0.80 28.08 -1.73
N GLN A 7 -0.79 28.62 -2.95
CA GLN A 7 -1.08 30.04 -3.20
C GLN A 7 -2.47 30.46 -2.71
N ARG A 8 -3.47 29.57 -2.86
CA ARG A 8 -4.84 29.81 -2.38
C ARG A 8 -4.93 29.84 -0.86
N GLU A 9 -4.22 28.94 -0.17
CA GLU A 9 -4.25 28.84 1.29
C GLU A 9 -3.40 29.92 1.98
N PHE A 10 -2.39 30.46 1.29
CA PHE A 10 -1.51 31.52 1.82
C PHE A 10 -1.41 32.72 0.86
N PRO A 11 -2.47 33.53 0.73
CA PRO A 11 -2.50 34.66 -0.21
C PRO A 11 -1.42 35.73 0.08
N SER A 12 -1.02 35.88 1.35
CA SER A 12 0.07 36.78 1.75
C SER A 12 1.45 36.38 1.21
N LEU A 13 1.56 35.18 0.63
CA LEU A 13 2.76 34.67 -0.04
C LEU A 13 2.66 34.78 -1.58
N GLU A 14 1.59 35.36 -2.12
CA GLU A 14 1.44 35.60 -3.57
C GLU A 14 2.52 36.53 -4.14
N ASP A 15 3.09 37.41 -3.31
CA ASP A 15 3.86 38.56 -3.78
C ASP A 15 5.37 38.33 -3.94
N PHE A 16 5.84 37.09 -3.97
CA PHE A 16 7.28 36.85 -3.98
C PHE A 16 7.85 36.40 -5.32
N LYS A 17 8.83 37.20 -5.78
CA LYS A 17 10.02 36.78 -6.54
C LYS A 17 10.82 35.62 -5.88
N ALA A 18 10.20 34.83 -5.00
CA ALA A 18 10.81 33.75 -4.26
C ALA A 18 11.08 32.59 -5.20
N LYS A 19 12.33 32.11 -5.14
CA LYS A 19 12.76 30.91 -5.84
C LYS A 19 12.28 29.69 -5.07
N TRP A 20 11.29 29.00 -5.61
CA TRP A 20 10.87 27.70 -5.09
C TRP A 20 11.92 26.65 -5.42
N ILE A 21 12.40 25.95 -4.39
CA ILE A 21 13.33 24.83 -4.55
C ILE A 21 12.63 23.61 -3.98
N VAL A 22 12.43 22.60 -4.83
CA VAL A 22 11.87 21.31 -4.39
C VAL A 22 12.98 20.53 -3.69
N ILE A 23 12.78 20.23 -2.41
CA ILE A 23 13.62 19.29 -1.66
C ILE A 23 12.85 17.97 -1.58
N ASN A 24 13.35 16.95 -2.28
CA ASN A 24 12.73 15.63 -2.25
C ASN A 24 12.94 14.96 -0.89
N ASN A 25 11.98 14.12 -0.50
CA ASN A 25 12.11 13.29 0.68
C ASN A 25 13.28 12.30 0.53
N GLY A 26 14.02 12.10 1.61
CA GLY A 26 15.08 11.10 1.71
C GLY A 26 14.64 9.86 2.47
N ILE A 27 15.32 8.74 2.22
CA ILE A 27 15.20 7.51 3.01
C ILE A 27 16.57 7.04 3.49
N TYR A 28 16.60 6.33 4.62
CA TYR A 28 17.82 5.67 5.08
C TYR A 28 18.06 4.38 4.28
N THR A 29 18.82 4.49 3.19
CA THR A 29 19.00 3.42 2.19
C THR A 29 19.55 2.12 2.76
N ALA A 30 20.46 2.17 3.74
CA ALA A 30 21.04 0.98 4.37
C ALA A 30 19.97 0.04 4.95
N ARG A 31 18.86 0.58 5.47
CA ARG A 31 17.72 -0.20 5.96
C ARG A 31 16.99 -0.97 4.85
N PHE A 32 16.92 -0.41 3.65
CA PHE A 32 16.25 -1.02 2.50
C PHE A 32 17.20 -1.78 1.59
N LEU A 33 18.52 -1.63 1.72
CA LEU A 33 19.51 -2.37 0.95
C LEU A 33 20.09 -3.56 1.71
N LYS A 34 19.89 -3.65 3.03
CA LYS A 34 20.29 -4.80 3.85
C LYS A 34 19.94 -6.10 3.13
N ASN A 35 20.93 -6.94 2.85
CA ASN A 35 20.68 -8.21 2.18
C ASN A 35 19.85 -9.10 3.12
N LEU A 36 18.58 -9.28 2.77
CA LEU A 36 17.65 -10.16 3.47
C LEU A 36 17.43 -11.36 2.57
N ALA A 37 18.46 -12.20 2.46
CA ALA A 37 18.31 -13.50 1.83
C ALA A 37 17.07 -14.18 2.43
N ASN A 38 16.20 -14.69 1.56
CA ASN A 38 14.97 -15.40 1.91
C ASN A 38 13.85 -14.53 2.54
N ALA A 39 13.83 -13.21 2.34
CA ALA A 39 12.72 -12.36 2.80
C ALA A 39 11.35 -12.85 2.28
N GLY A 40 11.29 -13.22 0.99
CA GLY A 40 10.08 -13.77 0.37
C GLY A 40 9.62 -15.09 1.00
N ASP A 41 10.55 -16.01 1.28
CA ASP A 41 10.24 -17.29 1.92
C ASP A 41 9.78 -17.09 3.38
N LYS A 42 10.44 -16.19 4.13
CA LYS A 42 10.02 -15.84 5.50
C LYS A 42 8.62 -15.25 5.55
N LEU A 43 8.30 -14.37 4.59
CA LEU A 43 6.98 -13.77 4.50
C LEU A 43 5.92 -14.83 4.15
N ARG A 44 6.18 -15.69 3.16
CA ARG A 44 5.29 -16.79 2.78
C ARG A 44 5.00 -17.74 3.94
N ASN A 45 6.01 -18.10 4.72
CA ASN A 45 5.85 -18.92 5.93
C ASN A 45 4.97 -18.21 6.98
N THR A 46 5.15 -16.90 7.17
CA THR A 46 4.33 -16.09 8.10
C THR A 46 2.88 -16.01 7.65
N LEU A 47 2.66 -15.93 6.34
CA LEU A 47 1.33 -15.88 5.72
C LEU A 47 0.69 -17.26 5.56
N ASN A 48 1.45 -18.34 5.79
CA ASN A 48 1.06 -19.73 5.55
C ASN A 48 0.56 -19.97 4.10
N ILE A 49 1.30 -19.45 3.12
CA ILE A 49 1.00 -19.59 1.68
C ILE A 49 2.15 -20.27 0.94
N SER A 50 1.84 -20.95 -0.18
CA SER A 50 2.83 -21.64 -0.99
C SER A 50 3.67 -20.66 -1.83
N LYS A 51 4.78 -21.15 -2.39
CA LYS A 51 5.66 -20.36 -3.26
C LYS A 51 5.00 -19.91 -4.57
N GLU A 52 3.90 -20.55 -4.95
CA GLU A 52 3.16 -20.21 -6.18
C GLU A 52 2.36 -18.92 -6.05
N TYR A 53 2.11 -18.45 -4.83
CA TYR A 53 1.40 -17.20 -4.61
C TYR A 53 2.31 -15.99 -4.89
N PHE A 54 1.80 -15.11 -5.73
CA PHE A 54 2.33 -13.76 -5.94
C PHE A 54 1.81 -12.81 -4.86
N ILE A 55 2.70 -12.17 -4.11
CA ILE A 55 2.36 -11.31 -2.97
C ILE A 55 2.36 -9.85 -3.40
N PHE A 56 1.18 -9.24 -3.39
CA PHE A 56 1.02 -7.80 -3.46
C PHE A 56 1.02 -7.19 -2.07
N GLY A 57 1.89 -6.23 -1.81
CA GLY A 57 1.94 -5.51 -0.54
C GLY A 57 1.33 -4.11 -0.63
N SER A 58 0.43 -3.77 0.29
CA SER A 58 -0.09 -2.43 0.51
C SER A 58 0.32 -1.96 1.89
N PHE A 59 0.95 -0.79 1.95
CA PHE A 59 1.56 -0.27 3.17
C PHE A 59 1.10 1.17 3.41
N GLY A 60 0.59 1.44 4.61
CA GLY A 60 0.19 2.79 4.98
C GLY A 60 -1.03 2.83 5.88
N ARG A 61 -1.57 4.02 6.09
CA ARG A 61 -2.80 4.17 6.89
C ARG A 61 -4.02 3.65 6.13
N PHE A 62 -4.94 2.99 6.82
CA PHE A 62 -6.24 2.65 6.25
C PHE A 62 -7.13 3.89 6.25
N MET A 63 -6.99 4.69 5.20
CA MET A 63 -7.77 5.90 4.95
C MET A 63 -8.22 5.94 3.48
N PRO A 64 -9.30 6.68 3.14
CA PRO A 64 -9.81 6.75 1.78
C PRO A 64 -8.77 7.29 0.78
N GLU A 65 -7.94 8.26 1.18
CA GLU A 65 -6.91 8.83 0.30
C GLU A 65 -5.82 7.83 -0.10
N LYS A 66 -5.72 6.68 0.58
CA LYS A 66 -4.79 5.60 0.22
C LYS A 66 -5.34 4.66 -0.84
N GLY A 67 -6.61 4.80 -1.22
CA GLY A 67 -7.21 4.07 -2.34
C GLY A 67 -7.32 2.57 -2.10
N PHE A 68 -7.40 2.11 -0.85
CA PHE A 68 -7.43 0.67 -0.55
C PHE A 68 -8.68 -0.01 -1.13
N ASN A 69 -9.79 0.74 -1.27
CA ASN A 69 -11.00 0.31 -1.98
C ASN A 69 -10.71 -0.18 -3.41
N TYR A 70 -9.78 0.46 -4.14
CA TYR A 70 -9.41 0.02 -5.49
C TYR A 70 -8.68 -1.32 -5.49
N ILE A 71 -7.94 -1.64 -4.43
CA ILE A 71 -7.30 -2.96 -4.27
C ILE A 71 -8.36 -4.03 -4.09
N ILE A 72 -9.37 -3.77 -3.25
CA ILE A 72 -10.50 -4.68 -3.03
C ILE A 72 -11.27 -4.89 -4.34
N GLU A 73 -11.60 -3.81 -5.05
CA GLU A 73 -12.33 -3.88 -6.33
C GLU A 73 -11.54 -4.62 -7.41
N ALA A 74 -10.24 -4.33 -7.56
CA ALA A 74 -9.39 -5.04 -8.51
C ALA A 74 -9.29 -6.53 -8.19
N THR A 75 -9.19 -6.88 -6.90
CA THR A 75 -9.16 -8.28 -6.45
C THR A 75 -10.46 -9.00 -6.79
N ASP A 76 -11.59 -8.35 -6.56
CA ASP A 76 -12.93 -8.86 -6.90
C ASP A 76 -13.09 -9.10 -8.41
N ILE A 77 -12.66 -8.14 -9.24
CA ILE A 77 -12.67 -8.28 -10.71
C ILE A 77 -11.80 -9.46 -11.15
N LEU A 78 -10.59 -9.60 -10.59
CA LEU A 78 -9.66 -10.69 -10.94
C LEU A 78 -10.24 -12.06 -10.57
N ARG A 79 -10.97 -12.17 -9.45
CA ARG A 79 -11.61 -13.42 -9.05
C ARG A 79 -12.84 -13.74 -9.90
N ARG A 80 -13.65 -12.75 -10.24
CA ARG A 80 -14.86 -12.94 -11.07
C ARG A 80 -14.56 -13.28 -12.53
N LYS A 81 -13.40 -12.90 -13.06
CA LYS A 81 -13.00 -13.24 -14.44
C LYS A 81 -12.58 -14.71 -14.62
N GLU A 82 -12.84 -15.58 -13.64
CA GLU A 82 -12.55 -17.03 -13.67
C GLU A 82 -11.20 -17.35 -14.31
N ASN A 83 -10.12 -16.79 -13.76
CA ASN A 83 -8.78 -17.21 -14.12
C ASN A 83 -8.21 -18.03 -12.94
N PRO A 84 -8.52 -19.34 -12.86
CA PRO A 84 -8.22 -20.17 -11.70
C PRO A 84 -6.70 -20.32 -11.48
N SER A 85 -5.92 -19.97 -12.49
CA SER A 85 -4.46 -20.06 -12.54
C SER A 85 -3.76 -18.92 -11.79
N LEU A 86 -4.48 -17.87 -11.39
CA LEU A 86 -3.90 -16.71 -10.70
C LEU A 86 -3.84 -16.96 -9.18
N ASN A 87 -2.70 -17.50 -8.74
CA ASN A 87 -2.35 -17.61 -7.34
C ASN A 87 -1.73 -16.29 -6.87
N PHE A 88 -2.50 -15.46 -6.16
CA PHE A 88 -2.01 -14.22 -5.59
C PHE A 88 -2.59 -13.96 -4.20
N PHE A 89 -1.93 -13.09 -3.46
CA PHE A 89 -2.27 -12.77 -2.09
C PHE A 89 -1.99 -11.28 -1.81
N ILE A 90 -2.87 -10.62 -1.07
CA ILE A 90 -2.75 -9.22 -0.69
C ILE A 90 -2.31 -9.14 0.79
N LEU A 91 -1.11 -8.61 1.00
CA LEU A 91 -0.63 -8.20 2.33
C LEU A 91 -0.98 -6.73 2.57
N ALA A 92 -1.85 -6.46 3.53
CA ALA A 92 -2.26 -5.11 3.92
C ALA A 92 -1.66 -4.77 5.30
N VAL A 93 -0.66 -3.89 5.34
CA VAL A 93 0.09 -3.55 6.56
C VAL A 93 -0.18 -2.10 6.93
N GLY A 94 -0.80 -1.87 8.08
CA GLY A 94 -1.24 -0.53 8.44
C GLY A 94 -2.10 -0.44 9.67
N SER A 95 -2.60 0.76 9.91
CA SER A 95 -3.66 1.08 10.86
C SER A 95 -4.41 2.32 10.38
N GLY A 96 -5.67 2.48 10.77
CA GLY A 96 -6.45 3.66 10.41
C GLY A 96 -7.93 3.47 10.66
N ASP A 97 -8.68 4.57 10.57
CA ASP A 97 -10.08 4.61 10.97
C ASP A 97 -10.98 3.72 10.08
N TYR A 98 -10.56 3.50 8.82
CA TYR A 98 -11.31 2.72 7.82
C TYR A 98 -10.95 1.23 7.82
N GLU A 99 -10.06 0.76 8.72
CA GLU A 99 -9.63 -0.65 8.73
C GLU A 99 -10.82 -1.62 8.90
N ARG A 100 -11.76 -1.29 9.80
CA ARG A 100 -12.94 -2.12 10.03
C ARG A 100 -13.86 -2.18 8.81
N GLU A 101 -14.00 -1.08 8.10
CA GLU A 101 -14.86 -0.98 6.91
C GLU A 101 -14.25 -1.80 5.77
N TYR A 102 -12.94 -1.66 5.52
CA TYR A 102 -12.26 -2.47 4.51
C TYR A 102 -12.30 -3.97 4.80
N LYS A 103 -12.17 -4.37 6.07
CA LYS A 103 -12.33 -5.79 6.45
C LYS A 103 -13.75 -6.29 6.17
N ARG A 104 -14.77 -5.51 6.52
CA ARG A 104 -16.17 -5.85 6.22
C ARG A 104 -16.43 -5.94 4.72
N ASP A 105 -15.85 -5.06 3.91
CA ASP A 105 -16.01 -5.09 2.46
C ASP A 105 -15.34 -6.31 1.83
N VAL A 106 -14.13 -6.66 2.30
CA VAL A 106 -13.42 -7.88 1.88
C VAL A 106 -14.19 -9.14 2.26
N GLU A 107 -14.73 -9.19 3.48
CA GLU A 107 -15.55 -10.30 3.96
C GLU A 107 -16.86 -10.41 3.18
N GLY A 108 -17.56 -9.31 2.96
CA GLY A 108 -18.83 -9.28 2.22
C GLY A 108 -18.70 -9.66 0.75
N LYS A 109 -17.49 -9.59 0.18
CA LYS A 109 -17.14 -10.03 -1.17
C LYS A 109 -16.56 -11.45 -1.23
N ASP A 110 -16.49 -12.16 -0.09
CA ASP A 110 -15.84 -13.47 0.02
C ASP A 110 -14.39 -13.45 -0.50
N LEU A 111 -13.63 -12.41 -0.13
CA LEU A 111 -12.23 -12.25 -0.53
C LEU A 111 -11.25 -12.46 0.62
N LEU A 112 -11.72 -12.68 1.85
CA LEU A 112 -10.88 -12.68 3.05
C LEU A 112 -9.71 -13.67 2.97
N HIS A 113 -9.89 -14.81 2.30
CA HIS A 113 -8.85 -15.82 2.09
C HIS A 113 -7.68 -15.35 1.22
N LEU A 114 -7.83 -14.23 0.51
CA LEU A 114 -6.77 -13.61 -0.31
C LEU A 114 -6.09 -12.45 0.41
N PHE A 115 -6.56 -12.06 1.60
CA PHE A 115 -6.04 -10.89 2.33
C PHE A 115 -5.42 -11.29 3.67
N ARG A 116 -4.28 -10.65 3.99
CA ARG A 116 -3.76 -10.59 5.36
C ARG A 116 -3.64 -9.15 5.80
N PHE A 117 -4.44 -8.79 6.80
CA PHE A 117 -4.30 -7.54 7.53
C PHE A 117 -3.29 -7.73 8.66
N MET A 118 -2.26 -6.89 8.69
CA MET A 118 -1.27 -6.82 9.74
C MET A 118 -1.23 -5.40 10.31
N PRO A 119 -0.98 -5.25 11.63
CA PRO A 119 -0.80 -3.93 12.22
C PRO A 119 0.43 -3.24 11.62
N PHE A 120 0.52 -1.93 11.83
CA PHE A 120 1.72 -1.16 11.49
C PHE A 120 2.99 -1.83 12.04
N SER A 121 4.00 -1.98 11.19
CA SER A 121 5.28 -2.57 11.55
C SER A 121 6.41 -1.54 11.45
N PRO A 122 7.20 -1.35 12.52
CA PRO A 122 8.42 -0.53 12.45
C PRO A 122 9.49 -1.18 11.56
N ASN A 123 9.37 -2.46 11.19
CA ASN A 123 10.29 -3.16 10.29
C ASN A 123 9.66 -3.39 8.90
N VAL A 124 9.02 -2.34 8.36
CA VAL A 124 8.35 -2.40 7.05
C VAL A 124 9.27 -2.82 5.90
N ALA A 125 10.57 -2.52 5.97
CA ALA A 125 11.54 -2.88 4.93
C ALA A 125 11.60 -4.40 4.68
N ASP A 126 11.52 -5.21 5.74
CA ASP A 126 11.57 -6.67 5.65
C ASP A 126 10.31 -7.21 4.97
N LEU A 127 9.14 -6.66 5.32
CA LEU A 127 7.86 -7.01 4.71
C LEU A 127 7.80 -6.59 3.24
N MET A 128 8.24 -5.37 2.92
CA MET A 128 8.29 -4.87 1.54
C MET A 128 9.20 -5.73 0.66
N LYS A 129 10.35 -6.16 1.18
CA LYS A 129 11.27 -7.08 0.47
C LYS A 129 10.71 -8.48 0.30
N GLY A 130 9.80 -8.91 1.16
CA GLY A 130 9.14 -10.20 1.05
C GLY A 130 8.03 -10.22 -0.01
N CYS A 131 7.49 -9.05 -0.35
CA CYS A 131 6.46 -8.91 -1.38
C CYS A 131 7.08 -8.98 -2.79
N ASP A 132 6.32 -9.48 -3.75
CA ASP A 132 6.74 -9.50 -5.16
C ASP A 132 6.47 -8.14 -5.83
N THR A 133 5.44 -7.40 -5.37
CA THR A 133 5.14 -6.03 -5.83
C THR A 133 4.43 -5.22 -4.76
N ILE A 134 4.57 -3.90 -4.83
CA ILE A 134 3.90 -2.94 -3.93
C ILE A 134 2.77 -2.24 -4.67
N LEU A 135 1.59 -2.17 -4.05
CA LEU A 135 0.42 -1.44 -4.55
C LEU A 135 0.28 -0.10 -3.83
N MET A 136 0.19 0.99 -4.60
CA MET A 136 0.00 2.35 -4.08
C MET A 136 -1.01 3.14 -4.93
N PRO A 137 -2.31 2.81 -4.86
CA PRO A 137 -3.36 3.48 -5.64
C PRO A 137 -3.84 4.80 -5.00
N CYS A 138 -2.92 5.57 -4.39
CA CYS A 138 -3.26 6.79 -3.66
C CYS A 138 -4.02 7.77 -4.56
N ILE A 139 -5.13 8.30 -4.05
CA ILE A 139 -5.92 9.32 -4.73
C ILE A 139 -5.64 10.68 -4.11
N VAL A 140 -5.62 11.70 -4.97
CA VAL A 140 -5.59 13.09 -4.52
C VAL A 140 -7.04 13.54 -4.45
N SER A 141 -7.58 13.65 -3.24
CA SER A 141 -8.88 14.29 -3.01
C SER A 141 -8.80 15.71 -3.58
N THR A 142 -9.51 15.94 -4.68
CA THR A 142 -9.55 17.23 -5.39
C THR A 142 -10.78 18.00 -5.00
#